data_AF-A0A1J3F0V9-F1
#
_entry.id   AF-A0A1J3F0V9-F1
#
_cell.length_a   1.000
_cell.length_b   1.000
_cell.length_c   1.000
_cell.angle_alpha   90.00
_cell.angle_beta   90.00
_cell.angle_gamma   90.00
#
_symmetry.space_group_name_H-M   'P 1'
#
loop_
_entity.id
_entity.type
_entity.pdbx_description
1 polymer ?
#
loop_
_entity_poly.entity_id
_entity_poly.type
_entity_poly.pdbx_seq_one_letter_code
_entity_poly.pdbx_strand_id
1 'polypeptide(L)'
;FCSLLIFNYCGMLMVALMPNIHMALTLRSSFFSMVNLFAGFVIPKQKIPNWWIWMYYLSPTSWVLEGLLSSQYGDVDKEIIVFGEK
;
A
#
# COMPACT_ATOMS: atom_id res chain seq x y z
N PHE A 1 1.08 11.43 -7.41
CA PHE A 1 1.81 11.43 -8.70
C PHE A 1 2.97 10.44 -8.68
N CYS A 2 3.96 10.58 -7.79
CA CYS A 2 5.11 9.67 -7.72
C CYS A 2 4.74 8.19 -7.43
N SER A 3 3.80 7.95 -6.52
CA SER A 3 3.29 6.59 -6.24
C SER A 3 2.64 5.93 -7.47
N LEU A 4 1.87 6.69 -8.25
CA LEU A 4 1.24 6.21 -9.48
C LEU A 4 2.28 5.83 -10.54
N LEU A 5 3.35 6.62 -10.68
CA LEU A 5 4.46 6.31 -11.59
C LEU A 5 5.17 5.01 -11.19
N ILE A 6 5.45 4.82 -9.90
CA ILE A 6 6.10 3.60 -9.39
C ILE A 6 5.28 2.34 -9.72
N PHE A 7 3.95 2.39 -9.53
CA PHE A 7 3.08 1.27 -9.90
C PHE A 7 3.06 1.02 -11.40
N ASN A 8 3.11 2.08 -12.21
CA ASN A 8 3.08 1.98 -13.66
C ASN A 8 4.38 1.31 -14.18
N TYR A 9 5.55 1.78 -13.74
CA TYR A 9 6.85 1.21 -14.13
C TYR A 9 7.04 -0.22 -13.62
N CYS A 10 6.63 -0.53 -12.38
CA CYS A 10 6.68 -1.90 -11.86
C CYS A 10 5.77 -2.83 -12.67
N GLY A 11 4.61 -2.34 -13.08
CA GLY A 11 3.71 -3.05 -13.97
C GLY A 11 4.29 -3.30 -15.36
N MET A 12 5.03 -2.35 -15.93
CA MET A 12 5.75 -2.53 -17.20
C MET A 12 6.90 -3.54 -17.06
N LEU A 13 7.62 -3.53 -15.94
CA LEU A 13 8.67 -4.51 -15.64
C LEU A 13 8.11 -5.94 -15.63
N MET A 14 6.99 -6.18 -14.94
CA MET A 14 6.36 -7.50 -14.90
C MET A 14 5.89 -7.98 -16.28
N VAL A 15 5.43 -7.06 -17.14
CA VAL A 15 5.05 -7.39 -18.52
C VAL A 15 6.28 -7.73 -19.37
N ALA A 16 7.39 -7.01 -19.19
CA ALA A 16 8.64 -7.27 -19.91
C ALA A 16 9.30 -8.61 -19.52
N LEU A 17 9.12 -9.06 -18.27
CA LEU A 17 9.67 -10.33 -17.78
C LEU A 17 8.93 -11.56 -18.30
N MET A 18 7.68 -11.40 -18.76
CA MET A 18 6.82 -12.51 -19.13
C MET A 18 6.72 -12.67 -20.66
N PRO A 19 6.86 -13.89 -21.20
CA PRO A 19 6.78 -14.12 -22.64
C PRO A 19 5.34 -14.09 -23.19
N ASN A 20 4.32 -14.06 -22.32
CA ASN A 20 2.91 -14.04 -22.72
C ASN A 20 2.12 -12.98 -21.93
N ILE A 21 1.31 -12.20 -22.66
CA ILE A 21 0.50 -11.10 -22.12
C ILE A 21 -0.55 -11.60 -21.12
N HIS A 22 -1.19 -12.74 -21.36
CA HIS A 22 -2.22 -13.25 -20.46
C HIS A 22 -1.65 -13.65 -19.10
N MET A 23 -0.47 -14.30 -19.09
CA MET A 23 0.24 -14.62 -17.85
C MET A 23 0.72 -13.36 -17.13
N ALA A 24 1.24 -12.38 -17.87
CA ALA A 24 1.68 -11.10 -17.34
C ALA A 24 0.55 -10.34 -16.63
N LEU A 25 -0.64 -10.31 -17.23
CA LEU A 25 -1.79 -9.60 -16.67
C LEU A 25 -2.31 -10.26 -15.39
N THR A 26 -2.42 -11.58 -15.37
CA THR A 26 -2.85 -12.31 -14.16
C THR A 26 -1.85 -12.14 -13.02
N LEU A 27 -0.54 -12.25 -13.29
CA LEU A 27 0.46 -12.04 -12.24
C LEU A 27 0.49 -10.59 -11.74
N ARG A 28 0.40 -9.63 -12.66
CA ARG A 28 0.38 -8.20 -12.33
C ARG A 28 -0.80 -7.84 -11.43
N SER A 29 -2.01 -8.33 -11.74
CA SER A 29 -3.20 -8.04 -10.96
C SER A 29 -3.16 -8.69 -9.57
N SER A 30 -2.71 -9.95 -9.47
CA SER A 30 -2.52 -10.63 -8.19
C SER A 30 -1.51 -9.92 -7.31
N PHE A 31 -0.35 -9.54 -7.86
CA PHE A 31 0.66 -8.81 -7.10
C PHE A 31 0.14 -7.46 -6.64
N PHE A 32 -0.50 -6.70 -7.54
CA PHE A 32 -1.07 -5.38 -7.22
C PHE A 32 -2.15 -5.45 -6.13
N SER A 33 -2.99 -6.48 -6.15
CA SER A 33 -4.00 -6.74 -5.11
C SER A 33 -3.34 -6.99 -3.75
N MET A 34 -2.26 -7.77 -3.73
CA MET A 34 -1.53 -8.07 -2.50
C MET A 34 -0.90 -6.83 -1.88
N VAL A 35 -0.19 -5.99 -2.66
CA VAL A 35 0.37 -4.72 -2.13
C VAL A 35 -0.72 -3.74 -1.69
N ASN A 36 -1.90 -3.73 -2.34
CA ASN A 36 -3.02 -2.89 -1.90
C ASN A 36 -3.60 -3.34 -0.55
N LEU A 37 -3.68 -4.65 -0.30
CA LEU A 37 -4.19 -5.18 0.97
C LEU A 37 -3.35 -4.70 2.16
N PHE A 38 -2.02 -4.67 2.00
CA PHE A 38 -1.07 -4.23 3.02
C PHE A 38 -0.70 -2.74 2.93
N ALA A 39 -1.42 -1.94 2.15
CA ALA A 39 -1.13 -0.51 1.95
C ALA A 39 -1.41 0.38 3.18
N GLY A 40 -1.88 -0.19 4.30
CA GLY A 40 -2.23 0.57 5.51
C GLY A 40 -3.64 1.12 5.54
N PHE A 41 -4.36 1.10 4.41
CA PHE A 41 -5.76 1.55 4.34
C PHE A 41 -6.75 0.46 4.79
N VAL A 42 -6.60 -0.77 4.26
CA VAL A 42 -7.49 -1.90 4.58
C VAL A 42 -7.14 -2.51 5.93
N ILE A 43 -5.84 -2.73 6.16
CA ILE A 43 -5.31 -3.25 7.43
C ILE A 43 -4.40 -2.18 8.03
N PRO A 44 -4.75 -1.62 9.21
CA PRO A 44 -3.90 -0.64 9.86
C PRO A 44 -2.57 -1.29 10.27
N LYS A 45 -1.48 -0.52 10.18
CA LYS A 45 -0.09 -0.94 10.44
C LYS A 45 0.07 -1.77 11.73
N GLN A 46 -0.64 -1.40 12.79
CA GLN A 46 -0.57 -2.08 14.09
C GLN A 46 -1.12 -3.51 14.10
N LYS A 47 -2.01 -3.87 13.15
CA LYS A 47 -2.61 -5.20 13.03
C LYS A 47 -1.86 -6.11 12.04
N ILE A 48 -0.80 -5.63 11.40
CA ILE A 48 -0.01 -6.43 10.45
C ILE A 48 0.98 -7.31 11.23
N PRO A 49 1.03 -8.63 11.00
CA PRO A 49 2.01 -9.49 11.65
C PRO A 49 3.44 -9.10 11.27
N ASN A 50 4.37 -9.13 12.24
CA ASN A 50 5.74 -8.62 12.11
C ASN A 50 6.49 -9.17 10.88
N TRP A 51 6.21 -10.40 10.44
CA TRP A 51 6.86 -10.99 9.27
C TRP A 51 6.40 -10.36 7.93
N TRP A 52 5.15 -9.89 7.83
CA TRP A 52 4.59 -9.26 6.62
C TRP A 52 4.79 -7.73 6.59
N ILE A 53 5.35 -7.15 7.65
CA ILE A 53 5.51 -5.69 7.75
C ILE A 53 6.41 -5.12 6.65
N TRP A 54 7.32 -5.93 6.08
CA TRP A 54 8.14 -5.55 4.92
C TRP A 54 7.30 -5.17 3.71
N MET A 55 6.15 -5.83 3.48
CA MET A 55 5.25 -5.47 2.37
C MET A 55 4.58 -4.12 2.59
N TYR A 56 4.32 -3.76 3.85
CA TYR A 56 3.81 -2.43 4.20
C TYR A 56 4.82 -1.34 3.83
N TYR A 57 6.11 -1.56 4.11
CA TYR A 57 7.17 -0.60 3.76
C TYR A 57 7.49 -0.55 2.26
N LEU A 58 7.35 -1.67 1.55
CA LEU A 58 7.57 -1.74 0.09
C LEU A 58 6.46 -1.01 -0.69
N SER A 59 5.26 -0.93 -0.12
CA SER A 59 4.11 -0.24 -0.69
C SER A 59 4.32 1.28 -0.63
N PRO A 60 4.49 1.98 -1.78
CA PRO A 60 4.58 3.44 -1.81
C PRO A 60 3.26 4.10 -1.38
N THR A 61 2.14 3.38 -1.46
CA THR A 61 0.83 3.86 -1.00
C THR A 61 0.81 4.07 0.51
N SER A 62 1.50 3.21 1.27
CA SER A 62 1.58 3.33 2.74
C SER A 62 2.24 4.64 3.15
N TRP A 63 3.29 5.04 2.42
CA TRP A 63 4.05 6.27 2.70
C TRP A 63 3.25 7.51 2.33
N VAL A 64 2.52 7.46 1.21
CA VAL A 64 1.60 8.54 0.82
C VAL A 64 0.48 8.67 1.84
N LEU A 65 -0.08 7.56 2.32
CA LEU A 65 -1.13 7.57 3.33
C LEU A 65 -0.62 8.13 4.66
N GLU A 66 0.53 7.68 5.17
CA GLU A 66 1.16 8.25 6.37
C GLU A 66 1.48 9.74 6.17
N GLY A 67 1.98 10.16 5.00
CA GLY A 67 2.24 11.57 4.69
C GLY A 67 0.98 12.44 4.66
N LEU A 68 -0.11 11.93 4.08
CA LEU A 68 -1.41 12.63 4.07
C LEU A 68 -2.01 12.70 5.47
N LEU A 69 -2.01 11.60 6.22
CA LEU A 69 -2.53 11.56 7.59
C LEU A 69 -1.72 12.49 8.51
N SER A 70 -0.39 12.48 8.40
CA SER A 70 0.48 13.37 9.15
C SER A 70 0.29 14.84 8.76
N SER A 71 0.06 15.14 7.47
CA SER A 71 -0.17 16.53 7.05
C SER A 71 -1.53 17.06 7.52
N GLN A 72 -2.55 16.21 7.58
CA GLN A 72 -3.92 16.62 7.92
C GLN A 72 -4.20 16.56 9.42
N TYR A 73 -3.58 15.62 10.14
CA TYR A 73 -3.86 15.33 11.54
C TYR A 73 -2.62 15.40 12.44
N GLY A 74 -1.44 15.72 11.91
CA GLY A 74 -0.20 15.77 12.70
C GLY A 74 -0.16 16.89 13.74
N ASP A 75 -0.99 17.93 13.60
CA ASP A 75 -1.13 19.05 14.54
C ASP A 75 -2.38 18.91 15.45
N VAL A 76 -3.12 17.81 15.32
CA VAL A 76 -4.35 17.58 16.09
C VAL A 76 -4.03 16.70 17.31
N ASP A 77 -3.69 17.34 18.43
CA ASP A 77 -3.54 16.70 19.76
C ASP A 77 -4.88 16.27 20.40
N LYS A 78 -5.96 16.17 19.61
CA LYS A 78 -7.24 15.62 20.09
C LYS A 78 -7.23 14.13 19.85
N GLU A 79 -7.26 13.34 20.93
CA GLU A 79 -7.51 11.90 20.87
C GLU A 79 -8.82 11.65 20.13
N ILE A 80 -8.73 11.24 18.87
CA ILE A 80 -9.88 10.88 18.06
C ILE A 80 -10.26 9.46 18.47
N ILE A 81 -11.15 9.35 19.45
CA ILE A 81 -11.83 8.10 19.84
C ILE A 81 -12.75 7.66 18.69
N VAL A 82 -12.17 6.92 17.72
CA VAL A 82 -12.88 6.40 16.54
C VAL A 82 -13.77 5.20 16.90
N PHE A 83 -13.47 4.52 18.00
CA PHE A 83 -14.27 3.44 18.58
C PHE A 83 -14.53 3.78 20.04
N GLY A 84 -15.75 4.19 20.38
CA GLY A 84 -16.16 4.43 21.76
C GLY A 84 -16.23 3.13 22.56
N GLU A 85 -15.08 2.60 22.98
CA GLU A 85 -15.01 1.56 24.00
C GLU A 85 -14.07 2.02 25.12
N LYS A 86 -14.63 1.97 26.34
CA LYS A 86 -14.08 2.45 27.61
C LYS A 86 -12.96 1.55 28.14
#